data_AF-A0A7C1EQX7-F1
#
_entry.id   AF-A0A7C1EQX7-F1
#
_cell.length_a   1.000
_cell.length_b   1.000
_cell.length_c   1.000
_cell.angle_alpha   90.00
_cell.angle_beta   90.00
_cell.angle_gamma   90.00
#
_symmetry.space_group_name_H-M   'P 1'
#
loop_
_entity.id
_entity.type
_entity.pdbx_description
1 polymer ?
#
loop_
_entity_poly.entity_id
_entity_poly.type
_entity_poly.pdbx_seq_one_letter_code
_entity_poly.pdbx_strand_id
1 'polypeptide(L)'
;MPWDIILGALGGSSISIIVTVVLALIFAQRIIEKAVDTSARRFESSILLAEETFKKRLDLEAQIDIHLREKRITVYQKLWQATALLPKWPRAKNLTYEHLIKFSETLRDWYFQEGGMYLSKDAREAYGALQDEIWAILGDQPTGDLQPEHYDKIREQCSTLRRELTDDILSRRAAPL
;
A
#
# COMPACT_ATOMS: atom_id res chain seq x y z
N MET A 1 -41.37 -65.04 52.17
CA MET A 1 -41.43 -63.94 51.19
C MET A 1 -40.39 -64.22 50.12
N PRO A 2 -40.77 -64.25 48.83
CA PRO A 2 -39.95 -64.84 47.78
C PRO A 2 -39.04 -63.78 47.15
N TRP A 3 -37.77 -63.78 47.53
CA TRP A 3 -36.73 -63.03 46.81
C TRP A 3 -36.42 -63.63 45.43
N ASP A 4 -36.85 -64.88 45.19
CA ASP A 4 -36.60 -65.61 43.93
C ASP A 4 -37.45 -65.12 42.75
N ILE A 5 -38.59 -64.47 43.03
CA ILE A 5 -39.47 -63.89 42.01
C ILE A 5 -38.95 -62.51 41.55
N ILE A 6 -38.28 -61.78 42.44
CA ILE A 6 -37.70 -60.46 42.11
C ILE A 6 -36.42 -60.63 41.29
N LEU A 7 -35.62 -61.68 41.52
CA LEU A 7 -34.45 -61.99 40.70
C LEU A 7 -34.80 -62.64 39.35
N GLY A 8 -35.89 -63.42 39.27
CA GLY A 8 -36.37 -64.02 38.02
C GLY A 8 -37.04 -63.04 37.05
N ALA A 9 -37.76 -62.03 37.56
CA ALA A 9 -38.48 -61.04 36.75
C ALA A 9 -37.62 -59.82 36.32
N LEU A 10 -36.49 -59.60 36.99
CA LEU A 10 -35.56 -58.50 36.68
C LEU A 10 -34.27 -58.96 35.97
N GLY A 11 -34.00 -60.26 35.87
CA GLY A 11 -32.76 -60.78 35.26
C GLY A 11 -32.62 -60.53 33.76
N GLY A 12 -33.72 -60.52 33.01
CA GLY A 12 -33.69 -60.32 31.54
C GLY A 12 -33.90 -58.88 31.08
N SER A 13 -34.76 -58.13 31.78
CA SER A 13 -35.15 -56.76 31.39
C SER A 13 -34.09 -55.73 31.77
N SER A 14 -33.44 -55.86 32.94
CA SER A 14 -32.41 -54.92 33.42
C SER A 14 -31.16 -54.91 32.53
N ILE A 15 -30.71 -56.09 32.09
CA ILE A 15 -29.55 -56.25 31.21
C ILE A 15 -29.84 -55.62 29.84
N SER A 16 -31.05 -55.81 29.31
CA SER A 16 -31.44 -55.22 28.02
C SER A 16 -31.43 -53.69 28.05
N ILE A 17 -31.86 -53.08 29.15
CA ILE A 17 -31.85 -51.61 29.33
C ILE A 17 -30.42 -51.10 29.39
N ILE A 18 -29.54 -51.74 30.18
CA ILE A 18 -28.14 -51.35 30.31
C ILE A 18 -27.42 -51.44 28.96
N VAL A 19 -27.60 -52.55 28.23
CA VAL A 19 -27.00 -52.77 26.91
C VAL A 19 -27.50 -51.71 25.91
N THR A 20 -28.79 -51.38 25.93
CA THR A 20 -29.37 -50.35 25.06
C THR A 20 -28.79 -48.96 25.35
N VAL A 21 -28.65 -48.59 26.63
CA VAL A 21 -28.06 -47.30 27.03
C VAL A 21 -26.59 -47.24 26.64
N VAL A 22 -25.81 -48.30 26.86
CA VAL A 22 -24.39 -48.36 26.47
C VAL A 22 -24.24 -48.25 24.95
N LEU A 23 -25.05 -48.97 24.17
CA LEU A 23 -25.04 -48.87 22.70
C LEU A 23 -25.44 -47.47 22.21
N ALA A 24 -26.44 -46.85 22.84
CA ALA A 24 -26.85 -45.48 22.53
C ALA A 24 -25.72 -44.46 22.82
N LEU A 25 -24.99 -44.63 23.93
CA LEU A 25 -23.84 -43.80 24.27
C LEU A 25 -22.69 -43.97 23.28
N ILE A 26 -22.36 -45.20 22.89
CA ILE A 26 -21.32 -45.49 21.89
C ILE A 26 -21.70 -44.88 20.54
N PHE A 27 -22.96 -44.99 20.13
CA PHE A 27 -23.44 -44.40 18.88
C PHE A 27 -23.41 -42.86 18.92
N ALA A 28 -23.82 -42.25 20.03
CA ALA A 28 -23.72 -40.81 20.24
C ALA A 28 -22.27 -40.32 20.20
N GLN A 29 -21.34 -41.02 20.85
CA GLN A 29 -19.90 -40.71 20.79
C GLN A 29 -19.37 -40.74 19.35
N ARG A 30 -19.70 -41.79 18.58
CA ARG A 30 -19.28 -41.89 17.17
C ARG A 30 -19.85 -40.78 16.28
N ILE A 31 -21.07 -40.31 16.56
CA ILE A 31 -21.65 -39.17 15.84
C ILE A 31 -20.88 -37.88 16.18
N ILE A 32 -20.58 -37.67 17.46
CA ILE A 32 -19.84 -36.50 17.94
C ILE A 32 -18.43 -36.47 17.35
N GLU A 33 -17.69 -37.58 17.37
CA GLU A 33 -16.35 -37.70 16.78
C GLU A 33 -16.36 -37.35 15.28
N LYS A 34 -17.29 -37.93 14.51
CA LYS A 34 -17.42 -37.61 13.08
C LYS A 34 -17.77 -36.14 12.83
N ALA A 35 -18.61 -35.55 13.68
CA ALA A 35 -18.96 -34.13 13.57
C ALA A 35 -17.76 -33.23 13.88
N VAL A 36 -16.97 -33.56 14.91
CA VAL A 36 -15.74 -32.86 15.28
C VAL A 36 -14.69 -32.97 14.17
N ASP A 37 -14.45 -34.16 13.62
CA ASP A 37 -13.49 -34.35 12.53
C ASP A 37 -13.89 -33.58 11.27
N THR A 38 -15.19 -33.60 10.93
CA THR A 38 -15.71 -32.85 9.78
C THR A 38 -15.54 -31.34 10.00
N SER A 39 -15.78 -30.86 11.22
CA SER A 39 -15.57 -29.47 11.60
C SER A 39 -14.08 -29.09 11.52
N ALA A 40 -13.19 -29.94 12.02
CA ALA A 40 -11.75 -29.72 11.99
C ALA A 40 -11.23 -29.61 10.54
N ARG A 41 -11.65 -30.52 9.65
CA ARG A 41 -11.30 -30.46 8.21
C ARG A 41 -11.83 -29.21 7.52
N ARG A 42 -13.06 -28.79 7.84
CA ARG A 42 -13.62 -27.53 7.31
C ARG A 42 -12.79 -26.34 7.77
N PHE A 43 -12.41 -26.32 9.05
CA PHE A 43 -11.59 -25.26 9.61
C PHE A 43 -10.21 -25.20 8.92
N GLU A 44 -9.52 -26.34 8.79
CA GLU A 44 -8.25 -26.45 8.08
C GLU A 44 -8.37 -25.97 6.62
N SER A 45 -9.40 -26.42 5.90
CA SER A 45 -9.63 -25.97 4.52
C SER A 45 -9.87 -24.46 4.43
N SER A 46 -10.58 -23.88 5.40
CA SER A 46 -10.83 -22.43 5.43
C SER A 46 -9.56 -21.63 5.73
N ILE A 47 -8.67 -22.16 6.58
CA ILE A 47 -7.37 -21.56 6.86
C ILE A 47 -6.51 -21.56 5.59
N LEU A 48 -6.43 -22.70 4.90
CA LEU A 48 -5.65 -22.82 3.67
C LEU A 48 -6.15 -21.85 2.59
N LEU A 49 -7.47 -21.74 2.41
CA LEU A 49 -8.06 -20.77 1.49
C LEU A 49 -7.77 -19.32 1.92
N ALA A 50 -7.86 -19.02 3.21
CA ALA A 50 -7.52 -17.70 3.74
C ALA A 50 -6.05 -17.35 3.48
N GLU A 51 -5.13 -18.29 3.73
CA GLU A 51 -3.70 -18.12 3.45
C GLU A 51 -3.43 -17.90 1.96
N GLU A 52 -4.04 -18.70 1.08
CA GLU A 52 -3.88 -18.54 -0.36
C GLU A 52 -4.42 -17.18 -0.86
N THR A 53 -5.58 -16.76 -0.38
CA THR A 53 -6.16 -15.47 -0.77
C THR A 53 -5.32 -14.30 -0.26
N PHE A 54 -4.75 -14.42 0.95
CA PHE A 54 -3.85 -13.43 1.49
C PHE A 54 -2.55 -13.33 0.69
N LYS A 55 -1.91 -14.46 0.36
CA LYS A 55 -0.72 -14.51 -0.50
C LYS A 55 -0.98 -13.88 -1.87
N LYS A 56 -2.08 -14.24 -2.52
CA LYS A 56 -2.47 -13.67 -3.82
C LYS A 56 -2.66 -12.15 -3.77
N ARG A 57 -3.19 -11.61 -2.66
CA ARG A 57 -3.33 -10.16 -2.47
C ARG A 57 -1.98 -9.49 -2.32
N LEU A 58 -1.10 -10.04 -1.48
CA LEU A 58 0.26 -9.52 -1.30
C LEU A 58 1.05 -9.52 -2.62
N ASP A 59 0.95 -10.60 -3.40
CA ASP A 59 1.62 -10.69 -4.70
C ASP A 59 1.09 -9.65 -5.69
N LEU A 60 -0.23 -9.43 -5.71
CA LEU A 60 -0.85 -8.40 -6.55
C LEU A 60 -0.41 -6.99 -6.12
N GLU A 61 -0.44 -6.69 -4.83
CA GLU A 61 0.03 -5.40 -4.29
C GLU A 61 1.51 -5.17 -4.62
N ALA A 62 2.36 -6.17 -4.41
CA ALA A 62 3.77 -6.09 -4.76
C ALA A 62 4.00 -5.84 -6.26
N GLN A 63 3.23 -6.50 -7.15
CA GLN A 63 3.31 -6.26 -8.59
C GLN A 63 2.86 -4.85 -8.97
N ILE A 64 1.76 -4.36 -8.38
CA ILE A 64 1.29 -2.98 -8.58
C ILE A 64 2.37 -1.98 -8.15
N ASP A 65 2.97 -2.18 -6.98
CA ASP A 65 4.01 -1.31 -6.45
C ASP A 65 5.27 -1.30 -7.32
N ILE A 66 5.72 -2.47 -7.78
CA ILE A 66 6.87 -2.59 -8.69
C ILE A 66 6.59 -1.82 -9.99
N HIS A 67 5.45 -2.07 -10.63
CA HIS A 67 5.11 -1.42 -11.89
C HIS A 67 4.92 0.10 -11.72
N LEU A 68 4.29 0.54 -10.63
CA LEU A 68 4.13 1.95 -10.33
C LEU A 68 5.50 2.63 -10.14
N ARG A 69 6.42 1.99 -9.41
CA ARG A 69 7.77 2.51 -9.18
C ARG A 69 8.56 2.62 -10.49
N GLU A 70 8.49 1.62 -11.36
CA GLU A 70 9.12 1.66 -12.69
C GLU A 70 8.63 2.84 -13.54
N LYS A 71 7.32 3.07 -13.56
CA LYS A 71 6.72 4.21 -14.27
C LYS A 71 7.18 5.53 -13.66
N ARG A 72 7.16 5.65 -12.33
CA ARG A 72 7.63 6.84 -11.60
C ARG A 72 9.07 7.15 -11.91
N ILE A 73 9.99 6.18 -11.91
CA ILE A 73 11.41 6.41 -12.24
C ILE A 73 11.55 7.07 -13.62
N THR A 74 10.86 6.54 -14.63
CA THR A 74 10.92 7.05 -16.00
C THR A 74 10.37 8.47 -16.10
N VAL A 75 9.23 8.71 -15.47
CA VAL A 75 8.50 9.98 -15.53
C VAL A 75 9.19 11.06 -14.70
N TYR A 76 9.65 10.72 -13.49
CA TYR A 76 10.35 11.63 -12.57
C TYR A 76 11.70 12.05 -13.11
N GLN A 77 12.38 11.22 -13.90
CA GLN A 77 13.63 11.60 -14.55
C GLN A 77 13.46 12.86 -15.42
N LYS A 78 12.36 12.96 -16.17
CA LYS A 78 12.07 14.13 -17.01
C LYS A 78 11.79 15.38 -16.19
N LEU A 79 10.96 15.26 -15.15
CA LEU A 79 10.70 16.37 -14.22
C LEU A 79 11.97 16.84 -13.52
N TRP A 80 12.79 15.89 -13.04
CA TRP A 80 14.08 16.16 -12.43
C TRP A 80 14.97 16.98 -13.37
N GLN A 81 15.08 16.57 -14.63
CA GLN A 81 15.86 17.29 -15.64
C GLN A 81 15.31 18.70 -15.89
N ALA A 82 13.99 18.89 -15.92
CA ALA A 82 13.39 20.22 -16.09
C ALA A 82 13.81 21.19 -14.97
N THR A 83 13.93 20.70 -13.72
CA THR A 83 14.40 21.54 -12.60
C THR A 83 15.86 22.00 -12.70
N ALA A 84 16.62 21.49 -13.67
CA ALA A 84 18.01 21.88 -13.90
C ALA A 84 18.17 23.33 -14.40
N LEU A 85 17.07 24.05 -14.70
CA LEU A 85 17.09 25.48 -15.00
C LEU A 85 17.70 26.31 -13.86
N LEU A 86 17.52 25.88 -12.60
CA LEU A 86 17.95 26.59 -11.40
C LEU A 86 18.96 25.74 -10.61
N PRO A 87 20.18 25.50 -11.15
CA PRO A 87 21.20 24.72 -10.47
C PRO A 87 21.74 25.46 -9.24
N LYS A 88 22.17 24.71 -8.21
CA LYS A 88 22.88 25.31 -7.07
C LYS A 88 24.33 25.67 -7.45
N TRP A 89 24.97 24.80 -8.25
CA TRP A 89 26.40 24.88 -8.56
C TRP A 89 26.69 24.50 -10.03
N PRO A 90 27.36 25.38 -10.80
CA PRO A 90 27.35 26.84 -10.62
C PRO A 90 25.92 27.38 -10.74
N ARG A 91 25.65 28.58 -10.23
CA ARG A 91 24.36 29.26 -10.48
C ARG A 91 24.22 29.56 -11.97
N ALA A 92 23.02 29.42 -12.51
CA ALA A 92 22.72 29.86 -13.87
C ALA A 92 22.85 31.38 -13.96
N LYS A 93 23.34 31.87 -15.10
CA LYS A 93 23.50 33.29 -15.40
C LYS A 93 22.47 33.70 -16.46
N ASN A 94 22.13 34.99 -16.50
CA ASN A 94 21.24 35.58 -17.51
C ASN A 94 19.82 34.96 -17.52
N LEU A 95 19.34 34.47 -16.38
CA LEU A 95 17.93 34.09 -16.25
C LEU A 95 17.09 35.34 -16.09
N THR A 96 15.94 35.33 -16.75
CA THR A 96 14.95 36.42 -16.72
C THR A 96 13.61 35.87 -16.24
N TYR A 97 12.69 36.75 -15.91
CA TYR A 97 11.32 36.33 -15.55
C TYR A 97 10.58 35.62 -16.70
N GLU A 98 10.92 35.92 -17.96
CA GLU A 98 10.40 35.18 -19.11
C GLU A 98 10.81 33.70 -19.09
N HIS A 99 12.05 33.40 -18.68
CA HIS A 99 12.49 32.02 -18.49
C HIS A 99 11.70 31.33 -17.39
N LEU A 100 11.33 32.04 -16.33
CA LEU A 100 10.55 31.49 -15.22
C LEU A 100 9.09 31.18 -15.64
N ILE A 101 8.49 32.02 -16.49
CA ILE A 101 7.17 31.75 -17.10
C ILE A 101 7.24 30.47 -17.94
N LYS A 102 8.19 30.38 -18.87
CA LYS A 102 8.37 29.20 -19.72
C LYS A 102 8.64 27.93 -18.90
N PHE A 103 9.36 28.07 -17.79
CA PHE A 103 9.59 26.98 -16.84
C PHE A 103 8.29 26.49 -16.20
N SER A 104 7.48 27.38 -15.65
CA SER A 104 6.17 27.03 -15.07
C SER A 104 5.27 26.34 -16.09
N GLU A 105 5.22 26.85 -17.32
CA GLU A 105 4.46 26.26 -18.42
C GLU A 105 4.96 24.86 -18.78
N THR A 106 6.28 24.68 -18.91
CA THR A 106 6.90 23.37 -19.17
C THR A 106 6.54 22.36 -18.07
N LEU A 107 6.58 22.78 -16.80
CA LEU A 107 6.20 21.95 -15.67
C LEU A 107 4.71 21.60 -15.67
N ARG A 108 3.85 22.54 -16.06
CA ARG A 108 2.40 22.35 -16.17
C ARG A 108 2.08 21.37 -17.29
N ASP A 109 2.70 21.54 -18.45
CA ASP A 109 2.47 20.67 -19.61
C ASP A 109 2.91 19.24 -19.28
N TRP A 110 4.08 19.08 -18.66
CA TRP A 110 4.52 17.77 -18.14
C TRP A 110 3.51 17.16 -17.17
N TYR A 111 2.93 17.95 -16.26
CA TYR A 111 1.95 17.47 -15.28
C TYR A 111 0.72 16.86 -15.94
N PHE A 112 0.15 17.54 -16.93
CA PHE A 112 -1.08 17.08 -17.57
C PHE A 112 -0.86 16.06 -18.69
N GLN A 113 0.31 16.06 -19.34
CA GLN A 113 0.56 15.20 -20.50
C GLN A 113 1.27 13.89 -20.14
N GLU A 114 2.17 13.93 -19.16
CA GLU A 114 3.07 12.80 -18.93
C GLU A 114 3.02 12.28 -17.49
N GLY A 115 3.15 13.17 -16.50
CA GLY A 115 3.67 12.75 -15.20
C GLY A 115 2.83 13.03 -13.98
N GLY A 116 1.86 13.93 -14.05
CA GLY A 116 1.08 14.35 -12.89
C GLY A 116 0.31 13.21 -12.22
N MET A 117 -0.15 12.22 -13.01
CA MET A 117 -0.86 11.04 -12.49
C MET A 117 0.05 10.08 -11.68
N TYR A 118 1.37 10.16 -11.86
CA TYR A 118 2.33 9.27 -11.20
C TYR A 118 2.90 9.86 -9.91
N LEU A 119 2.68 11.15 -9.65
CA LEU A 119 3.16 11.81 -8.43
C LEU A 119 2.57 11.13 -7.19
N SER A 120 3.41 10.83 -6.21
CA SER A 120 2.93 10.54 -4.86
C SER A 120 2.28 11.77 -4.25
N LYS A 121 1.57 11.56 -3.13
CA LYS A 121 0.94 12.65 -2.39
C LYS A 121 1.96 13.75 -2.06
N ASP A 122 3.09 13.38 -1.48
CA ASP A 122 4.10 14.32 -0.99
C ASP A 122 4.85 14.99 -2.16
N ALA A 123 5.16 14.24 -3.22
CA ALA A 123 5.75 14.80 -4.44
C ALA A 123 4.80 15.78 -5.16
N ARG A 124 3.49 15.49 -5.15
CA ARG A 124 2.46 16.38 -5.69
C ARG A 124 2.33 17.67 -4.88
N GLU A 125 2.40 17.57 -3.55
CA GLU A 125 2.39 18.74 -2.67
C GLU A 125 3.61 19.64 -2.92
N ALA A 126 4.81 19.06 -3.00
CA ALA A 126 6.02 19.80 -3.34
C ALA A 126 5.98 20.41 -4.76
N TYR A 127 5.38 19.71 -5.73
CA TYR A 127 5.14 20.26 -7.06
C TYR A 127 4.22 21.48 -7.02
N GLY A 128 3.12 21.40 -6.24
CA GLY A 128 2.19 22.50 -6.04
C GLY A 128 2.89 23.71 -5.41
N ALA A 129 3.63 23.50 -4.33
CA ALA A 129 4.39 24.56 -3.65
C ALA A 129 5.41 25.24 -4.59
N LEU A 130 6.06 24.49 -5.48
CA LEU A 130 6.93 25.07 -6.51
C LEU A 130 6.15 25.98 -7.47
N GLN A 131 5.01 25.51 -8.00
CA GLN A 131 4.18 26.31 -8.90
C GLN A 131 3.63 27.56 -8.20
N ASP A 132 3.15 27.43 -6.97
CA ASP A 132 2.61 28.54 -6.19
C ASP A 132 3.68 29.61 -5.93
N GLU A 133 4.92 29.22 -5.58
CA GLU A 133 6.02 30.17 -5.39
C GLU A 133 6.40 30.88 -6.70
N ILE A 134 6.40 30.16 -7.83
CA ILE A 134 6.65 30.78 -9.14
C ILE A 134 5.58 31.85 -9.43
N TRP A 135 4.31 31.51 -9.26
CA TRP A 135 3.20 32.44 -9.53
C TRP A 135 3.12 33.59 -8.52
N ALA A 136 3.50 33.37 -7.26
CA ALA A 136 3.62 34.44 -6.28
C ALA A 136 4.65 35.49 -6.71
N ILE A 137 5.82 35.06 -7.20
CA ILE A 137 6.86 35.96 -7.71
C ILE A 137 6.41 36.68 -9.00
N LEU A 138 5.72 35.98 -9.89
CA LEU A 138 5.25 36.54 -11.16
C LEU A 138 4.03 37.48 -11.00
N GLY A 139 3.31 37.40 -9.88
CA GLY A 139 2.13 38.21 -9.60
C GLY A 139 2.40 39.72 -9.61
N ASP A 140 3.60 40.14 -9.22
CA ASP A 140 4.05 41.53 -9.24
C ASP A 140 4.48 42.01 -10.64
N GLN A 141 4.32 41.16 -11.66
CA GLN A 141 4.71 41.41 -13.06
C GLN A 141 6.15 41.93 -13.22
N PRO A 142 7.15 41.32 -12.57
CA PRO A 142 8.52 41.78 -12.67
C PRO A 142 9.08 41.57 -14.08
N THR A 143 9.96 42.47 -14.51
CA THR A 143 10.59 42.42 -15.84
C THR A 143 12.11 42.40 -15.75
N GLY A 144 12.77 41.86 -16.79
CA GLY A 144 14.22 41.81 -16.87
C GLY A 144 14.82 40.61 -16.14
N ASP A 145 16.00 40.81 -15.55
CA ASP A 145 16.77 39.75 -14.92
C ASP A 145 16.11 39.23 -13.64
N LEU A 146 16.14 37.91 -13.47
CA LEU A 146 15.64 37.23 -12.29
C LEU A 146 16.50 37.62 -11.09
N GLN A 147 15.88 38.25 -10.11
CA GLN A 147 16.60 38.72 -8.92
C GLN A 147 17.16 37.54 -8.12
N PRO A 148 18.33 37.68 -7.47
CA PRO A 148 18.97 36.61 -6.71
C PRO A 148 18.08 35.98 -5.64
N GLU A 149 17.25 36.79 -4.98
CA GLU A 149 16.32 36.35 -3.93
C GLU A 149 15.23 35.45 -4.50
N HIS A 150 14.70 35.81 -5.67
CA HIS A 150 13.70 35.01 -6.39
C HIS A 150 14.30 33.70 -6.91
N TYR A 151 15.53 33.76 -7.45
CA TYR A 151 16.28 32.57 -7.84
C TYR A 151 16.39 31.58 -6.69
N ASP A 152 16.81 32.04 -5.51
CA ASP A 152 17.05 31.17 -4.37
C ASP A 152 15.77 30.54 -3.80
N LYS A 153 14.65 31.30 -3.80
CA LYS A 153 13.33 30.78 -3.43
C LYS A 153 12.89 29.63 -4.33
N ILE A 154 12.89 29.83 -5.65
CA ILE A 154 12.47 28.79 -6.60
C ILE A 154 13.45 27.62 -6.60
N ARG A 155 14.76 27.87 -6.51
CA ARG A 155 15.78 26.83 -6.39
C ARG A 155 15.53 25.94 -5.17
N GLU A 156 15.12 26.51 -4.04
CA GLU A 156 14.82 25.75 -2.84
C GLU A 156 13.59 24.86 -3.04
N GLN A 157 12.52 25.37 -3.65
CA GLN A 157 11.36 24.55 -4.01
C GLN A 157 11.72 23.42 -4.99
N CYS A 158 12.55 23.69 -6.00
CA CYS A 158 13.12 22.65 -6.87
C CYS A 158 13.96 21.62 -6.11
N SER A 159 14.63 22.01 -5.02
CA SER A 159 15.38 21.10 -4.15
C SER A 159 14.45 20.21 -3.33
N THR A 160 13.40 20.81 -2.74
CA THR A 160 12.34 20.09 -2.01
C THR A 160 11.63 19.10 -2.91
N LEU A 161 11.18 19.52 -4.09
CA LEU A 161 10.55 18.62 -5.07
C LEU A 161 11.47 17.45 -5.41
N ARG A 162 12.73 17.71 -5.75
CA ARG A 162 13.70 16.66 -6.03
C ARG A 162 13.88 15.68 -4.86
N ARG A 163 13.90 16.16 -3.62
CA ARG A 163 13.95 15.31 -2.43
C ARG A 163 12.74 14.37 -2.38
N GLU A 164 11.52 14.92 -2.48
CA GLU A 164 10.29 14.11 -2.47
C GLU A 164 10.25 13.09 -3.61
N LEU A 165 10.70 13.46 -4.82
CA LEU A 165 10.80 12.51 -5.94
C LEU A 165 11.72 11.34 -5.61
N THR A 166 12.88 11.60 -4.97
CA THR A 166 13.84 10.55 -4.61
C THR A 166 13.41 9.70 -3.42
N ASP A 167 12.67 10.30 -2.48
CA ASP A 167 12.12 9.61 -1.31
C ASP A 167 11.00 8.66 -1.77
N ASP A 168 10.13 9.09 -2.67
CA ASP A 168 9.03 8.29 -3.21
C ASP A 168 9.53 7.04 -3.99
N ILE A 169 10.61 7.17 -4.76
CA ILE A 169 11.22 6.02 -5.46
C ILE A 169 12.29 5.31 -4.62
N LEU A 170 12.49 5.73 -3.36
CA LEU A 170 13.47 5.18 -2.42
C LEU A 170 14.90 5.10 -2.99
N SER A 171 15.29 6.02 -3.88
CA SER A 171 16.60 5.94 -4.56
C SER A 171 17.78 6.32 -3.67
N ARG A 172 17.52 6.92 -2.51
CA ARG A 172 18.54 7.38 -1.54
C ARG A 172 18.48 6.62 -0.21
N ARG A 173 17.68 5.56 -0.11
CA ARG A 173 17.60 4.75 1.10
C ARG A 173 18.92 4.00 1.31
N ALA A 174 19.42 3.98 2.54
CA ALA A 174 20.53 3.11 2.90
C ALA A 174 20.12 1.64 2.67
N ALA A 175 21.05 0.82 2.16
CA ALA A 175 20.80 -0.61 2.05
C ALA A 175 20.38 -1.16 3.42
N PRO A 176 19.38 -2.06 3.49
CA PRO A 176 19.07 -2.72 4.75
C PRO A 176 20.34 -3.44 5.24
N LEU A 177 20.71 -3.16 6.49
CA LEU A 177 21.80 -3.83 7.20
C LEU A 177 21.51 -5.34 7.34
#